data_AF-A0A839J099-F1
#
_entry.id   AF-A0A839J099-F1
#
_cell.length_a   1.000
_cell.length_b   1.000
_cell.length_c   1.000
_cell.angle_alpha   90.00
_cell.angle_beta   90.00
_cell.angle_gamma   90.00
#
_symmetry.space_group_name_H-M   'P 1'
#
loop_
_entity.id
_entity.type
_entity.pdbx_description
1 polymer ?
#
loop_
_entity_poly.entity_id
_entity_poly.type
_entity_poly.pdbx_seq_one_letter_code
_entity_poly.pdbx_strand_id
1 'polypeptide(L)'
;IGAIWSCGKTKKNNDNPVIDKKELTAKDILGNPNYLAMSYGGYRHADHSIEPTHEELKEDMKILHALGIRMIRTYKVHLPQAENLLKAISEIKQKDSSFEMYVMLGAWIDCKNAWTDKAPIHNEESEANKPQMEKAVALA
;
A
#
# COMPACT_ATOMS: atom_id res chain seq x y z
N ILE A 1 -38.15 -42.13 47.39
CA ILE A 1 -38.68 -41.78 46.05
C ILE A 1 -37.63 -40.90 45.40
N GLY A 2 -36.82 -41.48 44.52
CA GLY A 2 -35.84 -40.73 43.74
C GLY A 2 -36.51 -40.08 42.54
N ALA A 3 -35.98 -38.94 42.12
CA ALA A 3 -36.10 -38.43 40.76
C ALA A 3 -34.87 -37.54 40.48
N ILE A 4 -34.29 -37.77 39.31
CA ILE A 4 -32.99 -37.32 38.80
C ILE A 4 -33.23 -36.23 37.74
N TRP A 5 -32.38 -35.19 37.76
CA TRP A 5 -31.95 -34.29 36.65
C TRP A 5 -33.05 -33.48 35.91
N SER A 6 -32.77 -32.36 35.24
CA SER A 6 -31.57 -31.96 34.50
C SER A 6 -31.53 -30.43 34.33
N CYS A 7 -30.34 -29.84 34.44
CA CYS A 7 -30.09 -28.44 34.12
C CYS A 7 -30.05 -28.29 32.58
N GLY A 8 -30.94 -27.46 32.03
CA GLY A 8 -31.00 -27.20 30.59
C GLY A 8 -29.71 -26.55 30.10
N LYS A 9 -29.02 -27.20 29.16
CA LYS A 9 -27.87 -26.63 28.46
C LYS A 9 -28.37 -25.50 27.55
N THR A 10 -28.11 -24.25 27.92
CA THR A 10 -28.15 -23.14 26.98
C THR A 10 -26.99 -23.30 25.99
N LYS A 11 -27.33 -23.58 24.73
CA LYS A 11 -26.37 -23.50 23.63
C LYS A 11 -25.96 -22.02 23.52
N LYS A 12 -24.70 -21.73 23.87
CA LYS A 12 -24.04 -20.50 23.42
C LYS A 12 -23.75 -20.68 21.93
N ASN A 13 -24.54 -20.01 21.09
CA ASN A 13 -24.14 -19.78 19.71
C ASN A 13 -22.99 -18.79 19.77
N ASN A 14 -21.76 -19.27 19.57
CA ASN A 14 -20.62 -18.43 19.24
C ASN A 14 -20.73 -18.09 17.75
N ASP A 15 -21.70 -17.26 17.41
CA ASP A 15 -21.71 -16.60 16.11
C ASP A 15 -20.76 -15.41 16.21
N ASN A 16 -19.45 -15.68 16.19
CA ASN A 16 -18.50 -14.67 15.78
C ASN A 16 -18.86 -14.34 14.33
N PRO A 17 -19.25 -13.10 13.99
CA PRO A 17 -19.41 -12.74 12.59
C PRO A 17 -18.02 -12.87 11.98
N VAL A 18 -17.84 -13.93 11.19
CA VAL A 18 -16.75 -13.99 10.22
C VAL A 18 -17.05 -12.82 9.30
N ILE A 19 -16.37 -11.70 9.54
CA ILE A 19 -16.39 -10.58 8.62
C ILE A 19 -15.72 -11.13 7.37
N ASP A 20 -16.53 -11.59 6.41
CA ASP A 20 -16.09 -11.79 5.04
C ASP A 20 -15.49 -10.46 4.62
N LYS A 21 -14.15 -10.36 4.69
CA LYS A 21 -13.40 -9.25 4.12
C LYS A 21 -13.64 -9.35 2.63
N LYS A 22 -14.70 -8.68 2.16
CA LYS A 22 -14.99 -8.51 0.75
C LYS A 22 -13.69 -8.04 0.10
N GLU A 23 -13.16 -8.84 -0.82
CA GLU A 23 -11.96 -8.45 -1.58
C GLU A 23 -12.32 -7.20 -2.39
N LEU A 24 -11.78 -6.06 -1.97
CA LEU A 24 -11.95 -4.79 -2.67
C LEU A 24 -11.05 -4.76 -3.89
N THR A 25 -11.62 -4.38 -5.04
CA THR A 25 -10.88 -4.21 -6.28
C THR A 25 -10.54 -2.74 -6.52
N ALA A 26 -9.62 -2.46 -7.45
CA ALA A 26 -9.35 -1.10 -7.87
C ALA A 26 -10.61 -0.36 -8.37
N LYS A 27 -11.55 -1.08 -8.99
CA LYS A 27 -12.84 -0.52 -9.46
C LYS A 27 -13.72 -0.02 -8.31
N ASP A 28 -13.64 -0.64 -7.14
CA ASP A 28 -14.43 -0.25 -5.96
C ASP A 28 -13.86 1.00 -5.26
N ILE A 29 -12.57 1.26 -5.46
CA ILE A 29 -11.79 2.33 -4.83
C ILE A 29 -11.76 3.59 -5.72
N LEU A 30 -11.47 3.44 -7.01
CA LEU A 30 -11.26 4.58 -7.91
C LEU A 30 -12.57 5.34 -8.16
N GLY A 31 -12.56 6.64 -7.83
CA GLY A 31 -13.73 7.52 -7.93
C GLY A 31 -14.68 7.46 -6.74
N ASN A 32 -14.37 6.63 -5.73
CA ASN A 32 -15.18 6.51 -4.53
C ASN A 32 -14.69 7.49 -3.44
N PRO A 33 -15.53 8.44 -2.96
CA PRO A 33 -15.12 9.45 -1.99
C PRO A 33 -14.75 8.88 -0.61
N ASN A 34 -15.15 7.64 -0.30
CA ASN A 34 -14.75 6.96 0.94
C ASN A 34 -13.25 6.57 0.94
N TYR A 35 -12.60 6.58 -0.22
CA TYR A 35 -11.18 6.25 -0.37
C TYR A 35 -10.40 7.45 -0.90
N LEU A 36 -10.30 8.51 -0.09
CA LEU A 36 -9.56 9.71 -0.46
C LEU A 36 -8.11 9.37 -0.84
N ALA A 37 -7.67 9.92 -1.97
CA ALA A 37 -6.38 9.63 -2.57
C ALA A 37 -5.40 10.80 -2.44
N MET A 38 -4.11 10.50 -2.33
CA MET A 38 -3.05 11.51 -2.30
C MET A 38 -1.80 11.05 -3.08
N SER A 39 -1.12 11.98 -3.76
CA SER A 39 0.24 11.71 -4.26
C SER A 39 1.25 11.86 -3.14
N TYR A 40 2.13 10.88 -2.95
CA TYR A 40 2.98 10.81 -1.77
C TYR A 40 4.44 10.48 -2.10
N GLY A 41 5.36 11.15 -1.42
CA GLY A 41 6.77 10.82 -1.33
C GLY A 41 7.29 11.26 0.03
N GLY A 42 7.84 10.32 0.81
CA GLY A 42 8.24 10.56 2.21
C GLY A 42 9.62 11.20 2.38
N TYR A 43 10.26 11.68 1.32
CA TYR A 43 11.60 12.25 1.39
C TYR A 43 11.61 13.53 2.23
N ARG A 44 12.48 13.58 3.25
CA ARG A 44 12.63 14.73 4.16
C ARG A 44 13.84 15.61 3.83
N HIS A 45 14.67 15.17 2.87
CA HIS A 45 15.85 15.88 2.42
C HIS A 45 15.72 16.26 0.94
N ALA A 46 16.34 17.39 0.57
CA ALA A 46 16.41 17.82 -0.83
C ALA A 46 17.23 16.87 -1.69
N ASP A 47 18.21 16.19 -1.08
CA ASP A 47 18.94 15.10 -1.73
C ASP A 47 18.11 13.81 -1.67
N HIS A 48 17.56 13.43 -2.82
CA HIS A 48 16.74 12.22 -2.96
C HIS A 48 17.55 10.92 -2.93
N SER A 49 18.88 10.97 -2.78
CA SER A 49 19.68 9.79 -2.43
C SER A 49 19.52 9.40 -0.95
N ILE A 50 19.05 10.34 -0.10
CA ILE A 50 18.76 10.09 1.30
C ILE A 50 17.32 9.61 1.42
N GLU A 51 17.16 8.29 1.49
CA GLU A 51 15.86 7.63 1.64
C GLU A 51 15.23 7.90 3.01
N PRO A 52 13.89 8.02 3.10
CA PRO A 52 13.21 8.09 4.37
C PRO A 52 13.41 6.81 5.18
N THR A 53 13.52 6.96 6.49
CA THR A 53 13.62 5.80 7.38
C THR A 53 12.28 5.08 7.46
N HIS A 54 12.34 3.80 7.86
CA HIS A 54 11.14 2.97 7.98
C HIS A 54 10.13 3.51 9.01
N GLU A 55 10.62 4.07 10.12
CA GLU A 55 9.74 4.65 11.15
C GLU A 55 9.09 5.97 10.69
N GLU A 56 9.79 6.78 9.89
CA GLU A 56 9.21 7.98 9.28
C GLU A 56 8.11 7.62 8.29
N LEU A 57 8.30 6.59 7.45
CA LEU A 57 7.24 6.10 6.57
C LEU A 57 6.02 5.61 7.37
N LYS A 58 6.24 4.96 8.52
CA LYS A 58 5.14 4.48 9.39
C LYS A 58 4.42 5.63 10.08
N GLU A 59 5.15 6.65 10.50
CA GLU A 59 4.59 7.89 11.04
C GLU A 59 3.69 8.56 10.00
N ASP A 60 4.19 8.78 8.80
CA ASP A 60 3.46 9.42 7.72
C ASP A 60 2.19 8.64 7.38
N MET A 61 2.26 7.30 7.28
CA MET A 61 1.09 6.47 7.01
C MET A 61 -0.01 6.60 8.07
N LYS A 62 0.36 6.75 9.34
CA LYS A 62 -0.61 6.97 10.42
C LYS A 62 -1.24 8.37 10.32
N ILE A 63 -0.44 9.39 10.01
CA ILE A 63 -0.93 10.76 9.82
C ILE A 63 -1.92 10.81 8.66
N LEU A 64 -1.55 10.28 7.50
CA LEU A 64 -2.41 10.27 6.31
C LEU A 64 -3.70 9.49 6.57
N HIS A 65 -3.61 8.33 7.22
CA HIS A 65 -4.79 7.54 7.58
C HIS A 65 -5.72 8.30 8.54
N ALA A 66 -5.17 9.01 9.53
CA ALA A 66 -5.93 9.85 10.47
C ALA A 66 -6.63 11.03 9.76
N LEU A 67 -6.04 11.55 8.68
CA LEU A 67 -6.65 12.57 7.81
C LEU A 67 -7.74 12.02 6.86
N GLY A 68 -8.03 10.72 6.91
CA GLY A 68 -9.03 10.08 6.06
C GLY A 68 -8.51 9.62 4.70
N ILE A 69 -7.21 9.72 4.45
CA ILE A 69 -6.59 9.19 3.22
C ILE A 69 -6.55 7.66 3.31
N ARG A 70 -6.97 7.00 2.24
CA ARG A 70 -6.99 5.53 2.14
C ARG A 70 -6.23 5.01 0.94
N MET A 71 -5.85 5.88 0.00
CA MET A 71 -5.02 5.50 -1.14
C MET A 71 -3.88 6.51 -1.32
N ILE A 72 -2.68 6.00 -1.56
CA ILE A 72 -1.53 6.82 -1.93
C ILE A 72 -0.97 6.41 -3.28
N ARG A 73 -0.43 7.37 -4.03
CA ARG A 73 0.28 7.14 -5.30
C ARG A 73 1.77 7.35 -5.11
N THR A 74 2.57 6.40 -5.58
CA THR A 74 4.04 6.54 -5.71
C THR A 74 4.43 6.78 -7.17
N TYR A 75 5.69 7.16 -7.40
CA TYR A 75 6.15 7.60 -8.71
C TYR A 75 7.05 6.59 -9.43
N LYS A 76 7.88 5.87 -8.67
CA LYS A 76 8.97 5.05 -9.20
C LYS A 76 9.24 3.87 -8.29
N VAL A 77 9.71 2.77 -8.88
CA VAL A 77 10.04 1.53 -8.18
C VAL A 77 11.53 1.16 -8.23
N HIS A 78 12.35 1.90 -8.99
CA HIS A 78 13.80 1.69 -9.02
C HIS A 78 14.55 2.25 -7.81
N LEU A 79 13.90 3.07 -6.98
CA LEU A 79 14.44 3.50 -5.70
C LEU A 79 13.74 2.76 -4.55
N PRO A 80 14.41 2.59 -3.39
CA PRO A 80 13.89 1.80 -2.26
C PRO A 80 12.57 2.32 -1.66
N GLN A 81 12.25 3.61 -1.79
CA GLN A 81 11.11 4.24 -1.13
C GLN A 81 9.80 3.45 -1.27
N ALA A 82 9.45 3.02 -2.49
CA ALA A 82 8.17 2.34 -2.74
C ALA A 82 8.12 0.96 -2.07
N GLU A 83 9.22 0.20 -2.12
CA GLU A 83 9.33 -1.10 -1.46
C GLU A 83 9.29 -0.95 0.06
N ASN A 84 10.02 0.02 0.62
CA ASN A 84 10.05 0.28 2.05
C ASN A 84 8.68 0.74 2.57
N LEU A 85 7.97 1.56 1.79
CA LEU A 85 6.61 1.99 2.07
C LEU A 85 5.63 0.81 2.13
N LEU A 86 5.70 -0.13 1.17
CA LEU A 86 4.87 -1.33 1.18
C LEU A 86 5.14 -2.21 2.42
N LYS A 87 6.41 -2.35 2.81
CA LYS A 87 6.79 -3.04 4.06
C LYS A 87 6.22 -2.33 5.29
N ALA A 88 6.35 -1.01 5.37
CA ALA A 88 5.81 -0.19 6.46
C ALA A 88 4.29 -0.35 6.60
N ILE A 89 3.54 -0.24 5.50
CA ILE A 89 2.09 -0.46 5.47
C ILE A 89 1.75 -1.88 5.93
N SER A 90 2.48 -2.89 5.45
CA SER A 90 2.25 -4.29 5.82
C SER A 90 2.44 -4.53 7.31
N GLU A 91 3.49 -3.96 7.91
CA GLU A 91 3.72 -4.04 9.37
C GLU A 91 2.64 -3.33 10.19
N ILE A 92 2.15 -2.17 9.73
CA ILE A 92 1.06 -1.47 10.43
C ILE A 92 -0.20 -2.35 10.39
N LYS A 93 -0.56 -2.90 9.23
CA LYS A 93 -1.73 -3.79 9.06
C LYS A 93 -1.64 -5.06 9.90
N GLN A 94 -0.44 -5.58 10.14
CA GLN A 94 -0.24 -6.75 11.02
C GLN A 94 -0.50 -6.40 12.50
N LYS A 95 -0.21 -5.16 12.91
CA LYS A 95 -0.41 -4.70 14.31
C LYS A 95 -1.81 -4.17 14.56
N ASP A 96 -2.42 -3.55 13.56
CA ASP A 96 -3.75 -2.95 13.62
C ASP A 96 -4.56 -3.39 12.40
N SER A 97 -5.52 -4.30 12.63
CA SER A 97 -6.38 -4.85 11.58
C SER A 97 -7.41 -3.84 11.05
N SER A 98 -7.60 -2.71 11.74
CA SER A 98 -8.46 -1.61 11.31
C SER A 98 -7.75 -0.61 10.37
N PHE A 99 -6.42 -0.65 10.32
CA PHE A 99 -5.65 0.19 9.42
C PHE A 99 -5.83 -0.24 7.96
N GLU A 100 -6.25 0.71 7.12
CA GLU A 100 -6.52 0.47 5.70
C GLU A 100 -5.81 1.50 4.83
N MET A 101 -4.87 1.02 3.99
CA MET A 101 -4.14 1.84 3.04
C MET A 101 -3.88 1.05 1.76
N TYR A 102 -4.20 1.66 0.63
CA TYR A 102 -3.98 1.15 -0.72
C TYR A 102 -2.89 1.95 -1.43
N VAL A 103 -2.19 1.31 -2.36
CA VAL A 103 -1.08 1.94 -3.08
C VAL A 103 -1.29 1.82 -4.58
N MET A 104 -1.26 2.94 -5.27
CA MET A 104 -1.07 3.00 -6.71
C MET A 104 0.44 3.10 -6.99
N LEU A 105 1.04 1.98 -7.39
CA LEU A 105 2.47 1.91 -7.69
C LEU A 105 2.78 2.57 -9.04
N GLY A 106 3.70 3.54 -9.04
CA GLY A 106 4.21 4.16 -10.25
C GLY A 106 5.42 3.41 -10.81
N ALA A 107 5.32 2.91 -12.04
CA ALA A 107 6.48 2.51 -12.83
C ALA A 107 6.94 3.71 -13.67
N TRP A 108 8.20 4.12 -13.50
CA TRP A 108 8.76 5.25 -14.24
C TRP A 108 9.22 4.78 -15.62
N ILE A 109 8.75 5.45 -16.67
CA ILE A 109 9.05 5.14 -18.07
C ILE A 109 9.81 6.30 -18.68
N ASP A 110 10.97 6.00 -19.25
CA ASP A 110 11.87 6.95 -19.87
C ASP A 110 12.01 6.69 -21.38
N CYS A 111 12.27 7.74 -22.15
CA CYS A 111 12.76 7.61 -23.52
C CYS A 111 14.26 7.27 -23.54
N LYS A 112 14.76 6.79 -24.68
CA LYS A 112 16.18 6.50 -24.86
C LYS A 112 17.04 7.73 -24.56
N ASN A 113 18.15 7.51 -23.87
CA ASN A 113 19.11 8.51 -23.38
C ASN A 113 18.57 9.52 -22.35
N ALA A 114 17.35 9.36 -21.80
CA ALA A 114 16.87 10.24 -20.73
C ALA A 114 17.83 10.21 -19.52
N TRP A 115 18.02 11.36 -18.87
CA TRP A 115 18.88 11.50 -17.69
C TRP A 115 20.36 11.16 -17.92
N THR A 116 20.84 11.33 -19.15
CA THR A 116 22.26 11.16 -19.53
C THR A 116 22.80 12.41 -20.21
N ASP A 117 24.11 12.45 -20.49
CA ASP A 117 24.74 13.53 -21.26
C ASP A 117 24.47 13.48 -22.78
N LYS A 118 23.71 12.48 -23.25
CA LYS A 118 23.34 12.34 -24.68
C LYS A 118 21.99 13.00 -24.96
N ALA A 119 21.78 13.40 -26.21
CA ALA A 119 20.48 13.91 -26.66
C ALA A 119 19.37 12.83 -26.46
N PRO A 120 18.24 13.16 -25.82
CA PRO A 120 17.09 12.28 -25.71
C PRO A 120 16.49 11.92 -27.07
N ILE A 121 16.07 10.68 -27.23
CA ILE A 121 15.40 10.19 -28.45
C ILE A 121 13.97 9.80 -28.07
N HIS A 122 13.03 10.74 -28.24
CA HIS A 122 11.66 10.63 -27.71
C HIS A 122 10.75 9.59 -28.39
N ASN A 123 11.19 9.00 -29.50
CA ASN A 123 10.49 7.93 -30.23
C ASN A 123 11.08 6.53 -29.99
N GLU A 124 12.07 6.40 -29.11
CA GLU A 124 12.66 5.12 -28.69
C GLU A 124 12.59 4.99 -27.17
N GLU A 125 12.39 3.77 -26.66
CA GLU A 125 12.34 3.50 -25.23
C GLU A 125 13.72 3.40 -24.58
N SER A 126 13.79 3.67 -23.27
CA SER A 126 14.97 3.38 -22.47
C SER A 126 15.07 1.89 -22.14
N GLU A 127 16.27 1.31 -22.22
CA GLU A 127 16.54 -0.05 -21.72
C GLU A 127 16.23 -0.19 -20.22
N ALA A 128 16.24 0.92 -19.48
CA ALA A 128 15.88 0.95 -18.07
C ALA A 128 14.39 0.67 -17.80
N ASN A 129 13.50 0.76 -18.79
CA ASN A 129 12.05 0.58 -18.59
C ASN A 129 11.69 -0.86 -18.20
N LYS A 130 12.33 -1.86 -18.83
CA LYS A 130 12.07 -3.28 -18.57
C LYS A 130 12.25 -3.65 -17.08
N PRO A 131 13.39 -3.38 -16.43
CA PRO A 131 13.55 -3.71 -15.01
C PRO A 131 12.59 -2.92 -14.10
N GLN A 132 12.13 -1.72 -14.50
CA GLN A 132 11.09 -0.98 -13.74
C GLN A 132 9.77 -1.73 -13.76
N MET A 133 9.36 -2.22 -14.93
CA MET A 133 8.13 -2.99 -15.08
C MET A 133 8.21 -4.31 -14.31
N GLU A 134 9.33 -5.03 -14.40
CA GLU A 134 9.55 -6.26 -13.65
C GLU A 134 9.49 -6.02 -12.14
N LYS A 135 10.09 -4.93 -11.65
CA LYS A 135 10.03 -4.55 -10.23
C LYS A 135 8.62 -4.15 -9.81
N ALA A 136 7.87 -3.43 -10.64
CA ALA A 136 6.49 -3.05 -10.36
C ALA A 136 5.59 -4.28 -10.25
N VAL A 137 5.74 -5.26 -11.15
CA VAL A 137 5.02 -6.55 -11.10
C VAL A 137 5.40 -7.34 -9.84
N ALA A 138 6.67 -7.36 -9.45
CA ALA A 138 7.11 -8.08 -8.25
C ALA A 138 6.61 -7.46 -6.93
N LEU A 139 6.24 -6.19 -6.93
CA LEU A 139 5.74 -5.47 -5.75
C LEU A 139 4.20 -5.46 -5.62
N ALA A 140 3.48 -5.81 -6.69
CA ALA A 140 2.02 -5.80 -6.76
C ALA A 140 1.42 -7.17 -6.45
#